data_AF-A0A434EQT7-F1
#
_entry.id   AF-A0A434EQT7-F1
#
_cell.length_a   1.000
_cell.length_b   1.000
_cell.length_c   1.000
_cell.angle_alpha   90.00
_cell.angle_beta   90.00
_cell.angle_gamma   90.00
#
_symmetry.space_group_name_H-M   'P 1'
#
loop_
_entity.id
_entity.type
_entity.pdbx_description
1 polymer ?
#
loop_
_entity_poly.entity_id
_entity_poly.type
_entity_poly.pdbx_seq_one_letter_code
_entity_poly.pdbx_strand_id
1 'polypeptide(L)' 'MSKPKIAIVVGSTRAARFADVPTQWIAKIAKAHADIDVEIVDLRDWPLPFFDEVA' A
#
# COMPACT_ATOMS: atom_id res chain seq x y z
N MET A 1 -0.54 -19.82 15.89
CA MET A 1 -0.04 -19.44 14.55
C MET A 1 -0.01 -17.91 14.49
N SER A 2 1.08 -17.31 14.01
CA SER A 2 1.13 -15.87 13.78
C SER A 2 0.26 -15.50 12.58
N LYS A 3 -0.48 -14.39 12.66
CA LYS A 3 -1.22 -13.87 11.50
C LYS A 3 -0.23 -13.41 10.41
N PRO A 4 -0.41 -13.81 9.14
CA PRO A 4 0.37 -13.26 8.04
C PRO A 4 0.18 -11.74 7.96
N LYS A 5 1.28 -11.02 7.74
CA LYS A 5 1.28 -9.57 7.52
C LYS A 5 1.29 -9.30 6.03
N ILE A 6 0.30 -8.55 5.54
CA ILE A 6 0.11 -8.25 4.13
C ILE A 6 0.15 -6.74 3.91
N ALA A 7 1.07 -6.29 3.07
CA ALA A 7 1.17 -4.90 2.65
C ALA A 7 0.47 -4.70 1.29
N ILE A 8 -0.44 -3.71 1.23
CA ILE A 8 -1.03 -3.22 -0.02
C ILE A 8 -0.20 -2.02 -0.47
N VAL A 9 0.66 -2.22 -1.48
CA VAL A 9 1.59 -1.18 -1.96
C VAL A 9 0.96 -0.34 -3.07
N VAL A 10 0.90 0.98 -2.87
CA VAL A 10 0.38 1.94 -3.87
C VAL A 10 1.53 2.52 -4.68
N GLY A 11 1.71 2.02 -5.91
CA GLY A 11 2.80 2.45 -6.79
C GLY A 11 2.63 3.82 -7.48
N SER A 12 1.42 4.37 -7.51
CA SER A 12 1.15 5.64 -8.19
C SER A 12 1.32 6.83 -7.25
N THR A 13 2.35 7.65 -7.50
CA THR A 13 2.63 8.86 -6.70
C THR A 13 2.04 10.14 -7.30
N ARG A 14 1.51 10.09 -8.53
CA ARG A 14 0.91 11.24 -9.26
C ARG A 14 -0.20 11.91 -8.45
N ALA A 15 -0.29 13.24 -8.47
CA ALA A 15 -1.30 14.01 -7.73
C ALA A 15 -2.74 13.62 -8.12
N ALA A 16 -3.06 13.63 -9.42
CA ALA A 16 -4.35 13.19 -9.95
C ALA A 16 -4.34 11.69 -10.26
N ARG A 17 -4.25 10.85 -9.22
CA ARG A 17 -4.29 9.38 -9.36
C ARG A 17 -5.68 8.84 -9.08
N PHE A 18 -6.02 7.74 -9.74
CA PHE A 18 -7.20 6.93 -9.40
C PHE A 18 -6.91 5.92 -8.29
N ALA A 19 -5.64 5.69 -7.91
CA ALA A 19 -5.21 4.59 -7.06
C ALA A 19 -5.82 4.59 -5.65
N ASP A 20 -6.26 5.74 -5.14
CA ASP A 20 -6.93 5.83 -3.84
C ASP A 20 -8.22 4.99 -3.80
N VAL A 21 -8.98 4.93 -4.90
CA VAL A 21 -10.25 4.19 -5.00
C VAL A 21 -10.05 2.68 -4.87
N PRO A 22 -9.27 2.00 -5.73
CA PRO A 22 -9.05 0.56 -5.60
C PRO A 22 -8.28 0.19 -4.34
N THR A 23 -7.32 1.02 -3.86
CA THR A 23 -6.59 0.73 -2.62
C THR A 23 -7.53 0.64 -1.43
N GLN A 24 -8.46 1.59 -1.27
CA GLN A 24 -9.42 1.56 -0.17
C GLN A 24 -10.42 0.40 -0.31
N TRP A 25 -10.85 0.08 -1.54
CA TRP A 25 -11.72 -1.07 -1.79
C TRP A 25 -11.05 -2.41 -1.43
N ILE A 26 -9.80 -2.62 -1.84
CA ILE A 26 -9.01 -3.82 -1.51
C ILE A 26 -8.77 -3.90 0.00
N ALA A 27 -8.37 -2.79 0.63
CA ALA A 27 -8.11 -2.76 2.07
C ALA A 27 -9.36 -3.11 2.88
N LYS A 28 -10.55 -2.68 2.44
CA LYS A 28 -11.82 -3.05 3.08
C LYS A 28 -12.07 -4.56 3.00
N ILE A 29 -11.84 -5.18 1.85
CA ILE A 29 -11.98 -6.63 1.67
C ILE A 29 -10.99 -7.36 2.55
N ALA A 30 -9.70 -6.99 2.47
CA ALA A 30 -8.63 -7.65 3.20
C ALA A 30 -8.82 -7.54 4.73
N LYS A 31 -9.23 -6.37 5.25
CA LYS A 31 -9.52 -6.17 6.69
C LYS A 31 -10.73 -6.96 7.21
N ALA A 32 -11.57 -7.51 6.33
CA ALA A 32 -12.67 -8.38 6.75
C ALA A 32 -12.18 -9.79 7.16
N HIS A 33 -10.94 -10.15 6.82
CA HIS A 33 -10.32 -11.42 7.17
C HIS A 33 -9.65 -11.32 8.55
N ALA A 34 -10.14 -12.10 9.53
CA ALA A 34 -9.63 -12.06 10.90
C ALA A 34 -8.25 -12.72 11.08
N ASP A 35 -7.82 -13.51 10.10
CA ASP A 35 -6.61 -14.34 10.11
C ASP A 35 -5.37 -13.65 9.55
N ILE A 36 -5.50 -12.43 9.00
CA ILE A 36 -4.39 -11.63 8.46
C ILE A 36 -4.33 -10.24 9.12
N ASP A 37 -3.13 -9.65 9.09
CA ASP A 37 -2.91 -8.24 9.43
C ASP A 37 -2.61 -7.48 8.13
N VAL A 38 -3.27 -6.34 7.92
CA VAL A 38 -3.21 -5.60 6.65
C VAL A 38 -2.80 -4.15 6.88
N GLU A 39 -1.81 -3.69 6.12
CA GLU A 39 -1.39 -2.29 6.07
C GLU A 39 -1.38 -1.76 4.63
N ILE A 40 -1.59 -0.45 4.48
CA ILE A 40 -1.43 0.24 3.20
C ILE A 40 -0.07 0.94 3.24
N VAL A 41 0.75 0.69 2.22
CA VAL A 41 2.05 1.35 2.03
C VAL A 41 1.96 2.22 0.79
N ASP A 42 1.77 3.52 0.97
CA ASP A 42 1.66 4.47 -0.13
C ASP A 42 3.03 5.05 -0.45
N LEU A 43 3.58 4.73 -1.64
CA LEU A 43 4.91 5.21 -2.03
C LEU A 43 5.01 6.73 -2.10
N ARG A 44 3.90 7.47 -2.13
CA ARG A 44 3.93 8.94 -2.05
C ARG A 44 4.46 9.45 -0.70
N ASP A 45 4.25 8.68 0.37
CA ASP A 45 4.66 9.05 1.73
C ASP A 45 6.13 8.72 2.00
N TRP A 46 6.81 8.08 1.04
CA TRP A 46 8.20 7.66 1.14
C TRP A 46 9.04 8.42 0.12
N PRO A 47 10.02 9.24 0.56
CA PRO A 47 10.95 9.91 -0.35
C PRO A 47 11.97 8.90 -0.87
N LEU A 48 11.52 8.00 -1.76
CA LEU A 48 12.37 6.99 -2.37
C LEU A 48 13.25 7.62 -3.46
N PRO A 49 14.52 7.20 -3.58
CA PRO A 49 15.38 7.64 -4.68
C PRO A 49 14.81 7.19 -6.02
N PHE A 50 15.09 7.97 -7.07
CA PHE A 50 14.71 7.59 -8.42
C PHE A 50 15.72 6.56 -8.94
N PHE A 51 15.27 5.29 -9.03
CA PHE A 51 16.09 4.15 -9.43
C PHE A 51 17.39 4.02 -8.60
N ASP A 52 18.50 4.48 -9.15
CA ASP A 52 19.87 4.33 -8.63
C ASP A 52 20.47 5.69 -8.20
N GLU A 53 19.64 6.73 -8.08
CA GLU A 53 20.09 8.01 -7.56
C GLU A 53 20.52 7.89 -6.09
N VAL A 54 21.68 8.47 -5.77
CA VAL A 54 22.20 8.52 -4.41
C VAL A 54 21.27 9.41 -3.58
N ALA A 55 20.60 8.81 -2.58
CA ALA A 55 19.70 9.49 -1.65
C ALA A 55 20.44 10.46 -0.71
#